data_AF-A0A948HMK3-F1
#
_entry.id   AF-A0A948HMK3-F1
#
_cell.length_a   1.000
_cell.length_b   1.000
_cell.length_c   1.000
_cell.angle_alpha   90.00
_cell.angle_beta   90.00
_cell.angle_gamma   90.00
#
_symmetry.space_group_name_H-M   'P 1'
#
loop_
_entity.id
_entity.type
_entity.pdbx_description
1 polymer ?
#
loop_
_entity_poly.entity_id
_entity_poly.type
_entity_poly.pdbx_seq_one_letter_code
_entity_poly.pdbx_strand_id
1 'polypeptide(L)'
;MRISTRAGHRPRPSRLCIALLTAGLAAAPGLPAFAQSSAVPAAATLRFDIPAQPLSDALRTYMRQSGVQVAYPAALAEGVTSTAVAGQMDAQSALLRLLQGSGLSLRQVGPDAVTLERAAVAANDDGLIVTDALSVAGDRIEGGGDAERALEVYRTAGSSAYIARATIERFSGTSTADIVKGVAGVTAGDPRTANALDVNIRGIQGQSRIPVIIDGGQSTMDTYRGYAGQSQRTYLDPDLISNITITKGPSLGVNASGGIGGVVEMETLKIEDVL
;
A
#
# COMPACT_ATOMS: atom_id res chain seq x y z
N MET A 1 -61.80 28.16 -10.77
CA MET A 1 -62.05 26.82 -10.22
C MET A 1 -60.72 26.14 -9.93
N ARG A 2 -60.41 25.94 -8.63
CA ARG A 2 -59.48 24.96 -8.00
C ARG A 2 -58.01 24.89 -8.44
N ILE A 3 -56.99 24.59 -7.64
CA ILE A 3 -56.65 24.58 -6.19
C ILE A 3 -55.12 24.38 -6.15
N SER A 4 -54.49 24.95 -5.12
CA SER A 4 -53.08 24.85 -4.70
C SER A 4 -52.66 23.45 -4.21
N THR A 5 -51.36 23.11 -4.37
CA THR A 5 -50.58 22.26 -3.42
C THR A 5 -49.09 22.63 -3.53
N ARG A 6 -48.54 23.41 -2.60
CA ARG A 6 -47.77 23.08 -1.36
C ARG A 6 -46.29 22.74 -1.54
N ALA A 7 -45.45 23.62 -0.98
CA ALA A 7 -44.03 23.49 -0.74
C ALA A 7 -43.74 22.98 0.69
N GLY A 8 -42.65 22.23 0.88
CA GLY A 8 -42.11 21.80 2.16
C GLY A 8 -40.88 22.63 2.57
N HIS A 9 -40.89 23.13 3.80
CA HIS A 9 -39.91 24.02 4.43
C HIS A 9 -38.81 23.23 5.17
N ARG A 10 -37.57 23.76 5.25
CA ARG A 10 -36.54 23.36 6.23
C ARG A 10 -36.27 24.54 7.18
N PRO A 11 -36.37 24.38 8.52
CA PRO A 11 -35.95 25.44 9.44
C PRO A 11 -34.49 25.29 9.90
N ARG A 12 -33.80 26.44 10.04
CA ARG A 12 -32.50 26.61 10.72
C ARG A 12 -32.75 27.07 12.17
N PRO A 13 -31.95 26.66 13.17
CA PRO A 13 -32.13 27.12 14.55
C PRO A 13 -31.37 28.43 14.84
N SER A 14 -32.08 29.43 15.38
CA SER A 14 -31.54 30.73 15.79
C SER A 14 -31.51 30.88 17.32
N ARG A 15 -30.43 31.55 17.76
CA ARG A 15 -30.04 31.93 19.11
C ARG A 15 -31.14 32.72 19.84
N LEU A 16 -31.82 32.11 20.83
CA LEU A 16 -32.74 32.84 21.72
C LEU A 16 -33.06 32.07 23.01
N CYS A 17 -32.05 31.62 23.76
CA CYS A 17 -32.24 31.07 25.12
C CYS A 17 -31.15 31.55 26.10
N ILE A 18 -30.72 32.81 25.97
CA ILE A 18 -29.99 33.51 27.04
C ILE A 18 -30.98 34.45 27.71
N ALA A 19 -30.92 34.45 29.04
CA ALA A 19 -31.71 35.23 29.98
C ALA A 19 -33.04 34.59 30.38
N LEU A 20 -33.01 33.79 31.44
CA LEU A 20 -33.98 33.85 32.52
C LEU A 20 -33.42 33.16 33.77
N LEU A 21 -33.54 33.86 34.89
CA LEU A 21 -33.53 33.38 36.28
C LEU A 21 -32.20 33.41 37.06
N THR A 22 -31.82 34.65 37.39
CA THR A 22 -31.37 35.06 38.72
C THR A 22 -32.45 34.82 39.79
N ALA A 23 -32.18 34.05 40.85
CA ALA A 23 -32.78 34.22 42.18
C ALA A 23 -32.15 33.24 43.20
N GLY A 24 -31.63 33.74 44.32
CA GLY A 24 -31.38 32.92 45.52
C GLY A 24 -30.10 33.25 46.29
N LEU A 25 -30.05 34.42 46.92
CA LEU A 25 -29.03 34.81 47.90
C LEU A 25 -29.59 34.57 49.32
N ALA A 26 -29.04 33.63 50.07
CA ALA A 26 -29.26 33.47 51.52
C ALA A 26 -28.01 32.86 52.19
N ALA A 27 -27.69 33.33 53.39
CA ALA A 27 -26.41 33.18 54.08
C ALA A 27 -26.39 32.08 55.17
N ALA A 28 -25.16 31.75 55.62
CA ALA A 28 -24.73 31.14 56.90
C ALA A 28 -24.37 29.61 56.87
N PRO A 29 -23.57 29.08 57.84
CA PRO A 29 -22.17 28.69 57.61
C PRO A 29 -21.82 27.22 57.96
N GLY A 30 -20.65 26.76 57.48
CA GLY A 30 -19.77 25.78 58.15
C GLY A 30 -20.20 24.32 58.29
N LEU A 31 -19.75 23.45 57.38
CA LEU A 31 -19.44 22.04 57.64
C LEU A 31 -18.21 21.62 56.82
N PRO A 32 -17.23 20.87 57.40
CA PRO A 32 -16.08 20.39 56.66
C PRO A 32 -16.52 19.29 55.69
N ALA A 33 -16.34 19.53 54.40
CA ALA A 33 -16.51 18.49 53.39
C ALA A 33 -15.38 17.47 53.59
N PHE A 34 -15.73 16.27 54.06
CA PHE A 34 -14.86 15.11 54.03
C PHE A 34 -14.32 14.95 52.60
N ALA A 35 -12.99 14.94 52.49
CA ALA A 35 -12.30 14.43 51.33
C ALA A 35 -12.75 12.97 51.13
N GLN A 36 -13.65 12.73 50.18
CA GLN A 36 -13.92 11.39 49.69
C GLN A 36 -12.68 10.97 48.91
N SER A 37 -11.73 10.36 49.63
CA SER A 37 -10.74 9.49 49.01
C SER A 37 -11.55 8.39 48.31
N SER A 38 -11.73 8.54 47.01
CA SER A 38 -12.26 7.50 46.14
C SER A 38 -11.35 6.28 46.29
N ALA A 39 -11.81 5.29 47.04
CA ALA A 39 -11.18 3.99 47.10
C ALA A 39 -11.17 3.42 45.68
N VAL A 40 -9.96 3.32 45.11
CA VAL A 40 -9.73 2.55 43.89
C VAL A 40 -10.22 1.13 44.18
N PRO A 41 -11.08 0.54 43.34
CA PRO A 41 -11.51 -0.85 43.55
C PRO A 41 -10.27 -1.72 43.66
N ALA A 42 -10.15 -2.47 44.76
CA ALA A 42 -9.02 -3.36 45.00
C ALA A 42 -8.94 -4.35 43.84
N ALA A 43 -7.89 -4.23 43.03
CA ALA A 43 -7.65 -5.13 41.92
C ALA A 43 -7.55 -6.56 42.46
N ALA A 44 -8.38 -7.45 41.92
CA ALA A 44 -8.42 -8.84 42.37
C ALA A 44 -7.03 -9.46 42.23
N THR A 45 -6.50 -9.96 43.35
CA THR A 45 -5.18 -10.60 43.36
C THR A 45 -5.30 -11.99 42.73
N LEU A 46 -4.65 -12.17 41.58
CA LEU A 46 -4.62 -13.41 40.82
C LEU A 46 -3.27 -14.11 41.04
N ARG A 47 -3.26 -15.45 41.02
CA ARG A 47 -2.02 -16.22 41.06
C ARG A 47 -1.53 -16.42 39.63
N PHE A 48 -0.35 -15.88 39.34
CA PHE A 48 0.33 -16.05 38.07
C PHE A 48 1.50 -17.01 38.23
N ASP A 49 1.66 -17.87 37.22
CA ASP A 49 2.83 -18.75 37.06
C ASP A 49 3.12 -18.87 35.56
N ILE A 50 4.04 -18.02 35.09
CA ILE A 50 4.41 -17.90 33.69
C ILE A 50 5.94 -17.95 33.60
N PRO A 51 6.53 -19.02 33.03
CA PRO A 51 7.98 -19.12 32.86
C PRO A 51 8.48 -18.15 31.77
N ALA A 52 9.80 -17.90 31.76
CA ALA A 52 10.45 -17.13 30.71
C ALA A 52 10.38 -17.91 29.38
N GLN A 53 9.68 -17.36 28.39
CA GLN A 53 9.42 -18.00 27.10
C GLN A 53 9.27 -16.92 26.02
N PRO A 54 9.13 -17.29 24.72
CA PRO A 54 8.84 -16.32 23.68
C PRO A 54 7.62 -15.47 24.04
N LEU A 55 7.71 -14.16 23.82
CA LEU A 55 6.71 -13.20 24.31
C LEU A 55 5.29 -13.57 23.87
N SER A 56 5.12 -14.10 22.65
CA SER A 56 3.83 -14.56 22.12
C SER A 56 3.19 -15.67 22.97
N ASP A 57 3.98 -16.62 23.48
CA ASP A 57 3.51 -17.72 24.32
C ASP A 57 3.21 -17.26 25.74
N ALA A 58 4.05 -16.36 26.24
CA ALA A 58 3.88 -15.73 27.54
C ALA A 58 2.58 -14.91 27.61
N LEU A 59 2.31 -14.08 26.59
CA LEU A 59 1.07 -13.31 26.49
C LEU A 59 -0.15 -14.21 26.36
N ARG A 60 -0.08 -15.31 25.60
CA ARG A 60 -1.18 -16.29 25.52
C ARG A 60 -1.49 -16.94 26.87
N THR A 61 -0.46 -17.25 27.65
CA THR A 61 -0.61 -17.82 28.99
C THR A 61 -1.19 -16.79 29.96
N TYR A 62 -0.69 -15.56 29.90
CA TYR A 62 -1.20 -14.42 30.68
C TYR A 62 -2.68 -14.13 30.40
N MET A 63 -3.09 -14.04 29.13
CA MET A 63 -4.49 -13.79 28.75
C MET A 63 -5.43 -14.88 29.30
N ARG A 64 -4.96 -16.13 29.33
CA ARG A 64 -5.71 -17.27 29.87
C ARG A 64 -5.86 -17.22 31.40
N GLN A 65 -4.83 -16.78 32.11
CA GLN A 65 -4.83 -16.71 33.59
C GLN A 65 -5.53 -15.44 34.12
N SER A 66 -5.39 -14.30 33.42
CA SER A 66 -5.94 -13.01 33.83
C SER A 66 -7.34 -12.70 33.28
N GLY A 67 -7.73 -13.31 32.15
CA GLY A 67 -8.96 -12.97 31.43
C GLY A 67 -8.88 -11.66 30.63
N VAL A 68 -7.78 -10.91 30.75
CA VAL A 68 -7.54 -9.65 30.02
C VAL A 68 -7.11 -9.97 28.60
N GLN A 69 -7.74 -9.33 27.60
CA GLN A 69 -7.34 -9.44 26.20
C GLN A 69 -6.18 -8.49 25.90
N VAL A 70 -5.11 -9.03 25.32
CA VAL A 70 -3.93 -8.26 24.92
C VAL A 70 -3.76 -8.31 23.41
N ALA A 71 -3.93 -7.18 22.74
CA ALA A 71 -3.71 -7.03 21.31
C ALA A 71 -2.31 -6.45 21.03
N TYR A 72 -1.59 -7.05 20.09
CA TYR A 72 -0.25 -6.59 19.69
C TYR A 72 0.02 -6.94 18.21
N PRO A 73 0.77 -6.11 17.48
CA PRO A 73 1.30 -6.46 16.16
C PRO A 73 2.32 -7.61 16.26
N ALA A 74 2.22 -8.62 15.39
CA ALA A 74 3.11 -9.79 15.42
C ALA A 74 4.60 -9.43 15.33
N ALA A 75 4.93 -8.41 14.54
CA ALA A 75 6.29 -7.90 14.38
C ALA A 75 6.94 -7.37 15.68
N LEU A 76 6.15 -7.02 16.71
CA LEU A 76 6.68 -6.60 18.01
C LEU A 76 7.05 -7.77 18.93
N ALA A 77 6.53 -8.97 18.66
CA ALA A 77 6.77 -10.16 19.48
C ALA A 77 7.84 -11.09 18.90
N GLU A 78 8.30 -10.87 17.67
CA GLU A 78 9.33 -11.66 17.03
C GLU A 78 10.70 -11.45 17.71
N GLY A 79 11.32 -12.54 18.15
CA GLY A 79 12.67 -12.53 18.76
C GLY A 79 12.74 -11.96 20.19
N VAL A 80 11.63 -11.55 20.79
CA VAL A 80 11.59 -11.01 22.16
C VAL A 80 11.20 -12.09 23.16
N THR A 81 11.98 -12.24 24.22
CA THR A 81 11.69 -13.16 25.33
C THR A 81 11.08 -12.42 26.51
N SER A 82 10.04 -12.97 27.13
CA SER A 82 9.46 -12.41 28.35
C SER A 82 10.30 -12.77 29.59
N THR A 83 10.14 -11.99 30.64
CA THR A 83 10.63 -12.37 31.98
C THR A 83 9.68 -13.40 32.62
N ALA A 84 10.16 -14.13 33.62
CA ALA A 84 9.31 -15.03 34.40
C ALA A 84 8.47 -14.22 35.40
N VAL A 85 7.17 -14.52 35.49
CA VAL A 85 6.25 -13.91 36.46
C VAL A 85 5.61 -15.01 37.29
N ALA A 86 5.97 -15.06 38.56
CA ALA A 86 5.42 -16.00 39.53
C ALA A 86 5.01 -15.25 40.81
N GLY A 87 3.81 -15.51 41.30
CA GLY A 87 3.30 -14.95 42.55
C GLY A 87 1.85 -14.49 42.48
N GLN A 88 1.38 -13.92 43.58
CA GLN A 88 0.07 -13.31 43.67
C GLN A 88 0.20 -11.81 43.39
N MET A 89 -0.43 -11.32 42.32
CA MET A 89 -0.42 -9.91 41.93
C MET A 89 -1.66 -9.57 41.11
N ASP A 90 -1.89 -8.28 40.86
CA ASP A 90 -2.95 -7.85 39.95
C ASP A 90 -2.55 -8.12 38.49
N ALA A 91 -3.54 -8.15 37.60
CA ALA A 91 -3.31 -8.40 36.17
C ALA A 91 -2.37 -7.35 35.56
N GLN A 92 -2.54 -6.08 35.92
CA GLN A 92 -1.74 -4.99 35.38
C GLN A 92 -0.25 -5.07 35.80
N SER A 93 0.06 -5.34 37.07
CA SER A 93 1.45 -5.48 37.50
C SER A 93 2.07 -6.77 36.98
N ALA A 94 1.30 -7.85 36.82
CA ALA A 94 1.77 -9.05 36.15
C ALA A 94 2.21 -8.77 34.71
N LEU A 95 1.40 -8.04 33.95
CA LEU A 95 1.71 -7.69 32.57
C LEU A 95 2.91 -6.75 32.48
N LEU A 96 2.99 -5.73 33.35
CA LEU A 96 4.16 -4.84 33.41
C LEU A 96 5.45 -5.60 33.72
N ARG A 97 5.39 -6.55 34.66
CA ARG A 97 6.55 -7.38 35.01
C ARG A 97 6.96 -8.28 33.86
N LEU A 98 5.99 -8.91 33.18
CA LEU A 98 6.20 -9.76 32.02
C LEU A 98 6.90 -9.03 30.86
N LEU A 99 6.58 -7.73 30.70
CA LEU A 99 7.12 -6.86 29.66
C LEU A 99 8.43 -6.16 30.05
N GLN A 100 8.94 -6.36 31.27
CA GLN A 100 10.23 -5.78 31.65
C GLN A 100 11.35 -6.25 30.70
N GLY A 101 12.12 -5.31 30.15
CA GLY A 101 13.20 -5.61 29.21
C GLY A 101 12.75 -5.82 27.75
N SER A 102 11.45 -5.86 27.46
CA SER A 102 10.93 -6.02 26.09
C SER A 102 10.88 -4.71 25.28
N GLY A 103 11.00 -3.55 25.95
CA GLY A 103 10.87 -2.23 25.31
C GLY A 103 9.45 -1.92 24.82
N LEU A 104 8.43 -2.62 25.35
CA LEU A 104 7.02 -2.42 25.01
C LEU A 104 6.30 -1.64 26.11
N SER A 105 5.42 -0.72 25.72
CA SER A 105 4.54 0.02 26.61
C SER A 105 3.10 -0.45 26.50
N LEU A 106 2.37 -0.26 27.60
CA LEU A 106 0.99 -0.67 27.76
C LEU A 106 0.05 0.51 27.48
N ARG A 107 -0.90 0.34 26.55
CA ARG A 107 -2.00 1.28 26.31
C ARG A 107 -3.32 0.59 26.65
N GLN A 108 -4.03 1.07 27.66
CA GLN A 108 -5.37 0.57 28.00
C GLN A 108 -6.40 1.07 26.99
N VAL A 109 -7.21 0.16 26.45
CA VAL A 109 -8.30 0.47 25.50
C VAL A 109 -9.66 0.29 26.16
N GLY A 110 -9.74 -0.57 27.18
CA GLY A 110 -10.94 -0.79 28.00
C GLY A 110 -10.61 -1.51 29.31
N PRO A 111 -11.62 -1.83 30.14
CA PRO A 111 -11.43 -2.48 31.44
C PRO A 111 -10.77 -3.87 31.32
N ASP A 112 -11.06 -4.61 30.24
CA ASP A 112 -10.52 -5.95 29.99
C ASP A 112 -9.70 -6.04 28.69
N ALA A 113 -9.36 -4.90 28.07
CA ALA A 113 -8.68 -4.85 26.78
C ALA A 113 -7.48 -3.90 26.80
N VAL A 114 -6.31 -4.44 26.46
CA VAL A 114 -5.03 -3.74 26.48
C VAL A 114 -4.34 -3.92 25.12
N THR A 115 -3.74 -2.84 24.62
CA THR A 115 -2.89 -2.86 23.42
C THR A 115 -1.43 -2.65 23.81
N LEU A 116 -0.52 -3.40 23.19
CA LEU A 116 0.92 -3.21 23.33
C LEU A 116 1.45 -2.38 22.16
N GLU A 117 2.22 -1.36 22.47
CA GLU A 117 2.96 -0.56 21.51
C GLU A 117 4.43 -0.54 21.89
N ARG A 118 5.31 -0.16 20.95
CA ARG A 118 6.72 0.04 21.28
C ARG A 118 6.80 1.23 22.22
N ALA A 119 7.47 1.06 23.36
CA ALA A 119 7.68 2.16 24.27
C ALA A 119 8.39 3.28 23.51
N ALA A 120 7.72 4.42 23.36
CA ALA A 120 8.37 5.61 22.85
C ALA A 120 9.56 5.86 23.79
N VAL A 121 10.77 5.83 23.24
CA VAL A 121 11.93 6.37 23.95
C VAL A 121 11.50 7.76 24.38
N ALA A 122 11.48 8.01 25.70
CA ALA A 122 11.03 9.29 26.24
C ALA A 122 11.71 10.38 25.42
N ALA A 123 10.91 11.10 24.64
CA ALA A 123 11.39 12.18 23.82
C ALA A 123 12.00 13.16 24.81
N ASN A 124 13.33 13.28 24.80
CA ASN A 124 13.99 14.37 25.48
C ASN A 124 13.34 15.65 24.96
N ASP A 125 13.01 16.55 25.88
CA ASP A 125 12.17 17.76 25.73
C ASP A 125 12.83 18.86 24.86
N ASP A 126 13.54 18.46 23.79
CA ASP A 126 14.36 19.31 22.91
C ASP A 126 13.66 19.65 21.58
N GLY A 127 12.36 19.36 21.43
CA GLY A 127 11.61 19.68 20.20
C GLY A 127 12.05 18.89 18.96
N LEU A 128 12.90 17.87 19.13
CA LEU A 128 13.36 17.00 18.04
C LEU A 128 12.36 15.86 17.81
N ILE A 129 11.57 15.95 16.74
CA ILE A 129 10.74 14.84 16.29
C ILE A 129 11.63 13.86 15.53
N VAL A 130 12.02 12.78 16.21
CA VAL A 130 12.69 11.63 15.59
C VAL A 130 11.61 10.76 14.95
N THR A 131 11.56 10.71 13.62
CA THR A 131 10.70 9.79 12.88
C THR A 131 11.28 8.38 12.88
N ASP A 132 10.39 7.38 12.79
CA ASP A 132 10.80 5.99 12.64
C ASP A 132 11.62 5.79 11.35
N ALA A 133 12.58 4.86 11.41
CA ALA A 133 13.36 4.48 10.24
C ALA A 133 12.48 3.73 9.23
N LEU A 134 12.29 4.30 8.03
CA LEU A 134 11.66 3.60 6.91
C LEU A 134 12.63 2.55 6.35
N SER A 135 12.35 1.28 6.61
CA SER A 135 13.07 0.16 5.98
C SER A 135 12.48 -0.09 4.60
N VAL A 136 13.28 0.15 3.56
CA VAL A 136 12.95 -0.23 2.18
C VAL A 136 13.72 -1.51 1.86
N ALA A 137 13.03 -2.65 1.93
CA ALA A 137 13.55 -3.91 1.43
C ALA A 137 13.04 -4.13 0.01
N GLY A 138 13.93 -4.49 -0.91
CA GLY A 138 13.52 -4.96 -2.23
C GLY A 138 13.00 -6.37 -2.11
N ASP A 139 11.70 -6.59 -2.31
CA ASP A 139 11.16 -7.94 -2.51
C ASP A 139 11.52 -8.38 -3.92
N ARG A 140 12.57 -9.19 -4.04
CA ARG A 140 12.88 -9.86 -5.30
C ARG A 140 12.00 -11.10 -5.34
N ILE A 141 10.90 -11.01 -6.09
CA ILE A 141 10.10 -12.17 -6.44
C ILE A 141 10.97 -13.11 -7.29
N GLU A 142 11.61 -14.08 -6.64
CA GLU A 142 12.22 -15.25 -7.27
C GLU A 142 11.09 -16.06 -7.90
N GLY A 143 10.79 -15.78 -9.16
CA GLY A 143 9.61 -16.29 -9.87
C GLY A 143 9.31 -15.52 -11.14
N GLY A 144 9.72 -14.24 -11.20
CA GLY A 144 9.57 -13.36 -12.36
C GLY A 144 10.45 -13.72 -13.56
N GLY A 145 10.57 -14.99 -13.92
CA GLY A 145 11.07 -15.40 -15.23
C GLY A 145 10.01 -15.16 -16.32
N ASP A 146 10.41 -15.32 -17.58
CA ASP A 146 9.53 -15.17 -18.75
C ASP A 146 8.20 -15.94 -18.61
N ALA A 147 8.21 -17.09 -17.92
CA ALA A 147 7.03 -17.91 -17.70
C ALA A 147 5.97 -17.23 -16.81
N GLU A 148 6.38 -16.56 -15.72
CA GLU A 148 5.43 -15.85 -14.86
C GLU A 148 4.90 -14.60 -15.56
N ARG A 149 5.76 -13.85 -16.26
CA ARG A 149 5.33 -12.70 -17.09
C ARG A 149 4.36 -13.13 -18.20
N ALA A 150 4.58 -14.28 -18.81
CA ALA A 150 3.66 -14.84 -19.78
C ALA A 150 2.30 -15.22 -19.16
N LEU A 151 2.30 -15.69 -17.90
CA LEU A 151 1.06 -16.00 -17.17
C LEU A 151 0.30 -14.75 -16.71
N GLU A 152 1.00 -13.64 -16.48
CA GLU A 152 0.39 -12.38 -16.04
C GLU A 152 -0.64 -11.84 -17.05
N VAL A 153 -0.45 -12.11 -18.35
CA VAL A 153 -1.42 -11.79 -19.42
C VAL A 153 -2.80 -12.42 -19.15
N TYR A 154 -2.86 -13.54 -18.45
CA TYR A 154 -4.12 -14.22 -18.10
C TYR A 154 -4.69 -13.79 -16.74
N ARG A 155 -3.90 -13.13 -15.89
CA ARG A 155 -4.32 -12.65 -14.56
C ARG A 155 -4.81 -11.21 -14.62
N THR A 156 -4.15 -10.39 -15.44
CA THR A 156 -4.50 -8.97 -15.62
C THR A 156 -5.80 -8.82 -16.40
N ALA A 157 -6.72 -8.02 -15.88
CA ALA A 157 -7.93 -7.62 -16.60
C ALA A 157 -7.57 -6.65 -17.74
N GLY A 158 -7.46 -7.16 -18.96
CA GLY A 158 -7.14 -6.34 -20.13
C GLY A 158 -6.76 -7.18 -21.34
N SER A 159 -6.53 -6.51 -22.47
CA SER A 159 -6.05 -7.16 -23.69
C SER A 159 -4.55 -6.94 -23.83
N SER A 160 -3.75 -7.67 -23.07
CA SER A 160 -2.29 -7.65 -23.20
C SER A 160 -1.77 -8.80 -24.09
N ALA A 161 -0.50 -8.74 -24.47
CA ALA A 161 0.25 -9.86 -25.03
C ALA A 161 1.69 -9.73 -24.54
N TYR A 162 2.31 -10.87 -24.26
CA TYR A 162 3.70 -10.96 -23.84
C TYR A 162 4.48 -11.81 -24.84
N ILE A 163 5.61 -11.29 -25.29
CA ILE A 163 6.55 -11.98 -26.18
C ILE A 163 7.85 -12.17 -25.40
N ALA A 164 8.14 -13.43 -25.09
CA ALA A 164 9.38 -13.84 -24.44
C ALA A 164 10.57 -13.81 -25.42
N ARG A 165 11.78 -13.71 -24.88
CA ARG A 165 13.04 -13.68 -25.64
C ARG A 165 13.14 -14.80 -26.66
N ALA A 166 12.87 -16.04 -26.23
CA ALA A 166 12.98 -17.22 -27.08
C ALA A 166 12.03 -17.18 -28.29
N THR A 167 10.96 -16.39 -28.23
CA THR A 167 10.06 -16.16 -29.38
C THR A 167 10.63 -15.10 -30.30
N ILE A 168 11.20 -14.02 -29.75
CA ILE A 168 11.86 -12.96 -30.52
C ILE A 168 13.03 -13.55 -31.33
N GLU A 169 13.90 -14.32 -30.68
CA GLU A 169 15.06 -14.95 -31.32
C GLU A 169 14.66 -16.01 -32.36
N ARG A 170 13.58 -16.75 -32.10
CA ARG A 170 13.07 -17.77 -33.04
C ARG A 170 12.49 -17.15 -34.31
N PHE A 171 11.91 -15.96 -34.19
CA PHE A 171 11.26 -15.24 -35.28
C PHE A 171 11.96 -13.92 -35.59
N SER A 172 13.29 -13.85 -35.41
CA SER A 172 14.09 -12.70 -35.85
C SER A 172 14.07 -12.68 -37.38
N GLY A 173 13.10 -11.94 -37.91
CA GLY A 173 12.91 -11.79 -39.34
C GLY A 173 13.97 -10.86 -39.95
N THR A 174 13.70 -10.39 -41.16
CA THR A 174 14.61 -9.48 -41.87
C THR A 174 14.47 -8.02 -41.43
N SER A 175 13.45 -7.70 -40.62
CA SER A 175 13.13 -6.35 -40.15
C SER A 175 12.69 -6.39 -38.68
N THR A 176 13.00 -5.35 -37.90
CA THR A 176 12.53 -5.18 -36.52
C THR A 176 11.00 -5.24 -36.43
N ALA A 177 10.29 -4.87 -37.50
CA ALA A 177 8.83 -5.02 -37.61
C ALA A 177 8.32 -6.46 -37.44
N ASP A 178 9.19 -7.46 -37.60
CA ASP A 178 8.82 -8.87 -37.56
C ASP A 178 8.62 -9.38 -36.13
N ILE A 179 9.18 -8.71 -35.11
CA ILE A 179 9.05 -9.11 -33.69
C ILE A 179 7.60 -9.08 -33.19
N VAL A 180 6.76 -8.22 -33.77
CA VAL A 180 5.33 -8.11 -33.42
C VAL A 180 4.43 -8.94 -34.35
N LYS A 181 4.98 -9.59 -35.39
CA LYS A 181 4.21 -10.46 -36.27
C LYS A 181 3.73 -11.68 -35.50
N GLY A 182 2.45 -12.01 -35.65
CA GLY A 182 1.80 -13.11 -34.93
C GLY A 182 1.03 -12.67 -33.69
N VAL A 183 1.21 -11.44 -33.20
CA VAL A 183 0.36 -10.90 -32.14
C VAL A 183 -0.97 -10.40 -32.73
N ALA A 184 -2.08 -10.96 -32.24
CA ALA A 184 -3.41 -10.61 -32.73
C ALA A 184 -3.72 -9.11 -32.55
N GLY A 185 -4.15 -8.46 -33.63
CA GLY A 185 -4.53 -7.03 -33.62
C GLY A 185 -3.36 -6.06 -33.49
N VAL A 186 -2.12 -6.55 -33.64
CA VAL A 186 -0.91 -5.73 -33.71
C VAL A 186 -0.29 -5.92 -35.10
N THR A 187 0.08 -4.81 -35.72
CA THR A 187 0.76 -4.80 -37.01
C THR A 187 1.88 -3.76 -36.95
N ALA A 188 2.91 -3.92 -37.76
CA ALA A 188 3.94 -2.90 -37.92
C ALA A 188 3.69 -2.08 -39.18
N GLY A 189 3.69 -0.75 -39.03
CA GLY A 189 3.69 0.22 -40.12
C GLY A 189 5.09 0.39 -40.72
N ASP A 190 5.13 0.66 -42.03
CA ASP A 190 6.34 0.99 -42.80
C ASP A 190 7.59 0.09 -42.56
N PRO A 191 7.49 -1.25 -42.69
CA PRO A 191 8.56 -2.18 -42.34
C PRO A 191 9.78 -2.13 -43.28
N ARG A 192 9.74 -1.30 -44.32
CA ARG A 192 10.75 -1.23 -45.39
C ARG A 192 11.97 -0.38 -45.02
N THR A 193 11.84 0.48 -44.00
CA THR A 193 12.94 1.34 -43.56
C THR A 193 13.65 0.65 -42.40
N ALA A 194 14.87 0.17 -42.65
CA ALA A 194 15.66 -0.62 -41.70
C ALA A 194 15.69 -0.01 -40.29
N ASN A 195 15.46 -0.86 -39.30
CA ASN A 195 15.46 -0.60 -37.85
C ASN A 195 14.39 0.36 -37.32
N ALA A 196 13.54 0.95 -38.17
CA ALA A 196 12.41 1.75 -37.71
C ALA A 196 11.20 0.86 -37.44
N LEU A 197 10.65 0.95 -36.23
CA LEU A 197 9.41 0.31 -35.82
C LEU A 197 8.33 1.37 -35.62
N ASP A 198 7.22 1.22 -36.36
CA ASP A 198 5.96 1.93 -36.12
C ASP A 198 4.92 0.88 -35.74
N VAL A 199 4.43 0.89 -34.50
CA VAL A 199 3.47 -0.12 -34.04
C VAL A 199 2.07 0.40 -34.25
N ASN A 200 1.24 -0.43 -34.88
CA ASN A 200 -0.18 -0.22 -35.04
C ASN A 200 -0.96 -1.25 -34.23
N ILE A 201 -1.77 -0.77 -33.30
CA ILE A 201 -2.66 -1.59 -32.48
C ILE A 201 -4.10 -1.24 -32.88
N ARG A 202 -4.82 -2.22 -33.42
CA ARG A 202 -6.25 -2.13 -33.79
C ARG A 202 -6.59 -0.91 -34.66
N GLY A 203 -5.70 -0.52 -35.58
CA GLY A 203 -5.90 0.58 -36.52
C GLY A 203 -5.44 1.95 -36.01
N ILE A 204 -4.92 2.03 -34.78
CA ILE A 204 -4.33 3.24 -34.22
C ILE A 204 -2.81 3.14 -34.38
N GLN A 205 -2.16 4.21 -34.84
CA GLN A 205 -0.70 4.38 -34.94
C GLN A 205 -0.40 5.88 -35.09
N GLY A 206 0.86 6.27 -34.93
CA GLY A 206 1.34 7.65 -35.15
C GLY A 206 1.02 8.63 -34.01
N GLN A 207 1.71 9.78 -34.00
CA GLN A 207 1.48 10.90 -33.07
C GLN A 207 1.53 10.48 -31.60
N SER A 208 2.46 9.59 -31.26
CA SER A 208 2.64 9.02 -29.93
C SER A 208 1.38 8.38 -29.33
N ARG A 209 0.41 7.96 -30.18
CA ARG A 209 -0.83 7.31 -29.75
C ARG A 209 -0.61 5.88 -29.24
N ILE A 210 0.52 5.30 -29.62
CA ILE A 210 1.05 4.05 -29.08
C ILE A 210 2.50 4.35 -28.70
N PRO A 211 2.77 4.82 -27.49
CA PRO A 211 4.14 4.99 -27.04
C PRO A 211 4.83 3.62 -26.96
N VAL A 212 6.04 3.57 -27.51
CA VAL A 212 6.99 2.48 -27.29
C VAL A 212 7.98 2.93 -26.22
N ILE A 213 8.02 2.16 -25.14
CA ILE A 213 8.84 2.41 -23.97
C ILE A 213 9.92 1.35 -23.91
N ILE A 214 11.16 1.79 -23.76
CA ILE A 214 12.34 0.94 -23.66
C ILE A 214 12.96 1.23 -22.29
N ASP A 215 13.03 0.22 -21.43
CA ASP A 215 13.62 0.32 -20.08
C ASP A 215 13.04 1.48 -19.24
N GLY A 216 11.75 1.77 -19.40
CA GLY A 216 11.05 2.86 -18.70
C GLY A 216 11.17 4.25 -19.36
N GLY A 217 11.98 4.40 -20.42
CA GLY A 217 12.06 5.62 -21.22
C GLY A 217 11.22 5.55 -22.50
N GLN A 218 10.47 6.59 -22.83
CA GLN A 218 9.76 6.67 -24.11
C GLN A 218 10.77 6.90 -25.26
N SER A 219 10.87 5.94 -26.18
CA SER A 219 11.80 5.98 -27.34
C SER A 219 11.13 6.45 -28.63
N THR A 220 9.80 6.57 -28.60
CA THR A 220 9.00 7.02 -29.72
C THR A 220 9.31 8.46 -30.15
N MET A 221 9.57 8.66 -31.44
CA MET A 221 9.75 9.98 -32.05
C MET A 221 8.75 10.23 -33.18
N ASP A 222 8.05 11.36 -33.12
CA ASP A 222 7.17 11.81 -34.21
C ASP A 222 7.97 12.67 -35.21
N THR A 223 8.13 12.16 -36.43
CA THR A 223 8.84 12.85 -37.51
C THR A 223 7.85 13.46 -38.51
N TYR A 224 7.95 14.77 -38.74
CA TYR A 224 7.16 15.46 -39.76
C TYR A 224 7.72 15.17 -41.17
N ARG A 225 6.89 14.58 -42.04
CA ARG A 225 7.26 14.17 -43.42
C ARG A 225 6.65 15.07 -44.51
N GLY A 226 6.33 16.33 -44.20
CA GLY A 226 5.73 17.23 -45.20
C GLY A 226 4.31 16.82 -45.56
N TYR A 227 3.99 16.85 -46.86
CA TYR A 227 2.69 16.43 -47.41
C TYR A 227 2.34 14.97 -47.10
N ALA A 228 3.33 14.13 -46.78
CA ALA A 228 3.11 12.74 -46.41
C ALA A 228 2.69 12.55 -44.93
N GLY A 229 2.44 13.64 -44.19
CA GLY A 229 1.92 13.62 -42.83
C GLY A 229 2.98 13.45 -41.74
N GLN A 230 2.58 12.90 -40.60
CA GLN A 230 3.49 12.48 -39.52
C GLN A 230 3.78 10.99 -39.65
N SER A 231 4.99 10.59 -39.27
CA SER A 231 5.33 9.18 -39.07
C SER A 231 6.04 9.05 -37.74
N GLN A 232 5.58 8.09 -36.96
CA GLN A 232 6.17 7.75 -35.69
C GLN A 232 7.24 6.68 -35.93
N ARG A 233 8.40 6.84 -35.31
CA ARG A 233 9.52 5.90 -35.45
C ARG A 233 10.14 5.61 -34.11
N THR A 234 10.41 4.34 -33.87
CA THR A 234 11.24 3.86 -32.77
C THR A 234 12.37 3.06 -33.37
N TYR A 235 13.61 3.35 -32.97
CA TYR A 235 14.78 2.61 -33.45
C TYR A 235 15.29 1.69 -32.36
N LEU A 236 15.36 0.40 -32.66
CA LEU A 236 15.84 -0.62 -31.74
C LEU A 236 16.31 -1.83 -32.54
N ASP A 237 17.40 -2.43 -32.08
CA ASP A 237 17.87 -3.71 -32.57
C ASP A 237 17.10 -4.83 -31.85
N PRO A 238 16.41 -5.74 -32.56
CA PRO A 238 15.71 -6.86 -31.92
C PRO A 238 16.61 -7.77 -31.09
N ASP A 239 17.91 -7.85 -31.40
CA ASP A 239 18.86 -8.68 -30.66
C ASP A 239 19.19 -8.12 -29.27
N LEU A 240 18.87 -6.84 -29.01
CA LEU A 240 19.05 -6.21 -27.70
C LEU A 240 17.83 -6.38 -26.80
N ILE A 241 16.76 -7.02 -27.26
CA ILE A 241 15.48 -7.12 -26.54
C ILE A 241 15.43 -8.42 -25.75
N SER A 242 15.18 -8.30 -24.45
CA SER A 242 14.88 -9.43 -23.57
C SER A 242 13.41 -9.82 -23.73
N ASN A 243 12.48 -8.88 -23.56
CA ASN A 243 11.05 -9.18 -23.67
C ASN A 243 10.23 -7.98 -24.15
N ILE A 244 9.02 -8.27 -24.64
CA ILE A 244 8.07 -7.26 -25.12
C ILE A 244 6.70 -7.51 -24.49
N THR A 245 6.14 -6.49 -23.86
CA THR A 245 4.77 -6.48 -23.34
C THR A 245 3.94 -5.47 -24.13
N ILE A 246 2.84 -5.93 -24.71
CA ILE A 246 1.94 -5.11 -25.53
C ILE A 246 0.58 -5.03 -24.86
N THR A 247 0.28 -3.88 -24.28
CA THR A 247 -1.04 -3.59 -23.71
C THR A 247 -1.89 -2.90 -24.77
N LYS A 248 -3.02 -3.51 -25.16
CA LYS A 248 -3.89 -2.99 -26.23
C LYS A 248 -5.05 -2.21 -25.64
N GLY A 249 -5.30 -1.02 -26.17
CA GLY A 249 -6.33 -0.10 -25.69
C GLY A 249 -5.79 0.89 -24.64
N PRO A 250 -6.64 1.85 -24.21
CA PRO A 250 -6.22 2.89 -23.29
C PRO A 250 -5.81 2.28 -21.95
N SER A 251 -4.64 2.68 -21.45
CA SER A 251 -4.16 2.27 -20.14
C SER A 251 -3.82 3.51 -19.30
N LEU A 252 -4.00 3.38 -17.98
CA LEU A 252 -3.70 4.42 -16.99
C LEU A 252 -2.40 4.10 -16.22
N GLY A 253 -1.61 3.13 -16.71
CA GLY A 253 -0.33 2.78 -16.14
C GLY A 253 0.67 3.93 -16.21
N VAL A 254 1.69 3.90 -15.34
CA VAL A 254 2.75 4.93 -15.29
C VAL A 254 3.41 5.12 -16.67
N ASN A 255 3.59 4.02 -17.38
CA ASN A 255 4.17 3.95 -18.72
C ASN A 255 3.13 4.14 -19.85
N ALA A 256 1.85 4.30 -19.54
CA ALA A 256 0.80 4.37 -20.57
C ALA A 256 0.40 5.80 -20.98
N SER A 257 1.06 6.81 -20.44
CA SER A 257 0.66 8.21 -20.62
C SER A 257 0.64 8.61 -22.11
N GLY A 258 -0.51 9.06 -22.59
CA GLY A 258 -0.71 9.47 -23.99
C GLY A 258 -1.07 8.34 -24.97
N GLY A 259 -1.00 7.07 -24.54
CA GLY A 259 -1.24 5.90 -25.38
C GLY A 259 -2.71 5.52 -25.53
N ILE A 260 -3.47 6.20 -26.41
CA ILE A 260 -4.88 5.87 -26.67
C ILE A 260 -5.09 4.52 -27.37
N GLY A 261 -4.13 4.07 -28.18
CA GLY A 261 -4.18 2.79 -28.88
C GLY A 261 -3.69 1.62 -28.05
N GLY A 262 -2.93 1.89 -26.99
CA GLY A 262 -2.14 0.92 -26.26
C GLY A 262 -0.77 1.47 -25.90
N VAL A 263 0.01 0.64 -25.23
CA VAL A 263 1.43 0.87 -24.94
C VAL A 263 2.22 -0.39 -25.29
N VAL A 264 3.41 -0.19 -25.83
CA VAL A 264 4.39 -1.27 -26.03
C VAL A 264 5.55 -1.01 -25.10
N GLU A 265 5.81 -1.94 -24.21
CA GLU A 265 6.93 -1.89 -23.27
C GLU A 265 7.94 -2.95 -23.70
N MET A 266 9.19 -2.55 -23.82
CA MET A 266 10.32 -3.38 -24.21
C MET A 266 11.37 -3.28 -23.10
N GLU A 267 11.88 -4.43 -22.68
CA GLU A 267 13.02 -4.50 -21.79
C GLU A 267 14.24 -4.98 -22.59
N THR A 268 15.37 -4.30 -22.42
CA THR A 268 16.63 -4.72 -23.03
C THR A 268 17.31 -5.83 -22.23
N LEU A 269 18.27 -6.50 -22.87
CA LEU A 269 19.08 -7.55 -22.24
C LEU A 269 19.82 -7.02 -21.00
N LYS A 270 19.66 -7.74 -19.88
CA LYS A 270 20.40 -7.48 -18.65
C LYS A 270 21.68 -8.32 -18.60
N ILE A 271 22.56 -8.00 -17.64
CA ILE A 271 23.81 -8.73 -17.44
C ILE A 271 23.59 -10.24 -17.23
N GLU A 272 22.52 -10.59 -16.51
CA GLU A 272 22.10 -11.96 -16.21
C GLU A 272 21.56 -12.73 -17.41
N ASP A 273 21.21 -12.03 -18.49
CA ASP A 273 20.72 -12.64 -19.73
C ASP A 273 21.86 -13.05 -20.68
N VAL A 274 23.10 -12.63 -20.40
CA VAL A 274 24.27 -12.81 -21.29
C VAL A 274 25.38 -13.65 -20.65
N LEU A 275 25.41 -13.73 -19.31
CA LEU A 275 26.45 -14.43 -18.54
C LEU A 275 26.13 -15.91 -18.26
#